data_AF-A0A0C2GDQ2-F1
#
_entry.id   AF-A0A0C2GDQ2-F1
#
_cell.length_a   1.000
_cell.length_b   1.000
_cell.length_c   1.000
_cell.angle_alpha   90.00
_cell.angle_beta   90.00
_cell.angle_gamma   90.00
#
_symmetry.space_group_name_H-M   'P 1'
#
loop_
_entity.id
_entity.type
_entity.pdbx_description
1 polymer ?
#
loop_
_entity_poly.entity_id
_entity_poly.type
_entity_poly.pdbx_seq_one_letter_code
_entity_poly.pdbx_strand_id
1 'polypeptide(L)' 'MVRDLILSVGSANIIAVIISVAGILFLDLGRTYINPRVKRFSPIPPPLELILVIIGVILSVTLDLHERYHIAIVNNIPRG' A
#
# COMPACT_ATOMS: atom_id res chain seq x y z
N MET A 1 -16.58 19.56 7.29
CA MET A 1 -15.81 18.59 6.48
C MET A 1 -14.32 18.60 6.83
N VAL A 2 -13.55 19.65 6.53
CA VAL A 2 -12.11 19.68 6.88
C VAL A 2 -11.82 19.66 8.40
N ARG A 3 -12.69 20.26 9.22
CA ARG A 3 -12.56 20.23 10.69
C ARG A 3 -12.71 18.81 11.27
N ASP A 4 -13.68 18.03 10.78
CA ASP A 4 -13.88 16.62 11.17
C ASP A 4 -12.69 15.73 10.83
N LEU A 5 -12.09 15.96 9.67
CA LEU A 5 -10.91 15.22 9.23
C LEU A 5 -9.72 15.47 10.17
N ILE A 6 -9.47 16.73 10.51
CA ILE A 6 -8.38 17.14 11.41
C ILE A 6 -8.58 16.58 12.82
N LEU A 7 -9.83 16.54 13.32
CA LEU A 7 -10.15 15.94 14.61
C LEU A 7 -9.99 14.40 14.59
N SER A 8 -10.27 13.76 13.46
CA SER A 8 -10.12 12.31 13.29
C SER A 8 -8.69 11.82 13.03
N VAL A 9 -7.73 12.72 12.75
CA VAL A 9 -6.32 12.33 12.62
C VAL A 9 -5.79 11.73 13.93
N GLY A 10 -6.25 12.21 15.09
CA GLY A 10 -5.83 11.69 16.40
C GLY A 10 -6.35 10.28 16.70
N SER A 11 -7.44 9.85 16.07
CA SER A 11 -8.00 8.50 16.20
C SER A 11 -7.56 7.56 15.08
N ALA A 12 -6.72 8.03 14.15
CA ALA A 12 -6.21 7.22 13.07
C ALA A 12 -5.31 6.10 13.59
N ASN A 13 -5.42 4.92 12.97
CA ASN A 13 -4.60 3.78 13.34
C ASN A 13 -3.14 4.00 12.92
N ILE A 14 -2.24 4.04 13.90
CA ILE A 14 -0.81 4.28 13.69
C ILE A 14 -0.21 3.24 12.73
N ILE A 15 -0.65 1.99 12.79
CA ILE A 15 -0.16 0.92 11.91
C ILE A 15 -0.60 1.16 10.47
N ALA A 16 -1.84 1.61 10.25
CA ALA A 16 -2.31 1.98 8.93
C ALA A 16 -1.50 3.15 8.34
N VAL A 17 -1.16 4.15 9.16
CA VAL A 17 -0.29 5.26 8.75
C VAL A 17 1.10 4.76 8.36
N ILE A 18 1.71 3.86 9.14
CA ILE A 18 3.02 3.28 8.84
C ILE A 18 2.99 2.51 7.51
N ILE A 19 1.97 1.68 7.28
CA ILE A 19 1.81 0.92 6.03
C ILE A 19 1.65 1.87 4.83
N SER A 20 0.86 2.95 4.97
CA SER A 20 0.73 3.96 3.92
C SER A 20 2.06 4.64 3.62
N VAL A 21 2.79 5.09 4.64
CA VAL A 21 4.12 5.72 4.45
C VAL A 21 5.11 4.74 3.81
N ALA A 22 5.14 3.49 4.27
CA ALA A 22 5.99 2.46 3.70
C ALA A 22 5.64 2.15 2.23
N GLY A 23 4.36 2.09 1.89
CA GLY A 23 3.90 1.90 0.51
C GLY A 23 4.28 3.05 -0.41
N ILE A 24 4.13 4.31 0.04
CA ILE A 24 4.54 5.50 -0.71
C ILE A 24 6.05 5.47 -0.95
N LEU A 25 6.84 5.22 0.09
CA LEU A 25 8.30 5.10 -0.02
C LEU A 25 8.72 3.98 -0.98
N PHE A 26 8.05 2.83 -0.91
CA PHE A 26 8.32 1.70 -1.81
C PHE A 26 8.05 2.06 -3.28
N LEU A 27 6.95 2.77 -3.57
CA LEU A 27 6.64 3.22 -4.94
C LEU A 27 7.63 4.27 -5.43
N ASP A 28 8.01 5.22 -4.59
CA ASP A 28 8.96 6.27 -4.94
C ASP A 28 10.35 5.68 -5.24
N LEU A 29 10.86 4.82 -4.33
CA LEU A 29 12.11 4.09 -4.55
C LEU A 29 12.01 3.16 -5.75
N GLY A 30 10.91 2.41 -5.88
CA GLY A 30 10.67 1.51 -7.00
C GLY A 30 10.73 2.27 -8.32
N ARG A 31 10.07 3.42 -8.42
CA ARG A 31 10.12 4.26 -9.62
C ARG A 31 11.51 4.84 -9.86
N THR A 32 12.25 5.20 -8.81
CA THR A 32 13.59 5.79 -8.97
C THR A 32 14.66 4.75 -9.33
N TYR A 33 14.61 3.55 -8.75
CA TYR A 33 15.62 2.50 -8.95
C TYR A 33 15.23 1.45 -10.00
N ILE A 34 13.99 0.97 -9.99
CA ILE A 34 13.55 -0.11 -10.88
C ILE A 34 13.29 0.45 -12.28
N ASN A 35 12.67 1.63 -12.41
CA ASN A 35 12.36 2.20 -13.73
C ASN A 35 13.60 2.38 -14.63
N PRO A 36 14.74 2.97 -14.19
CA PRO A 36 15.92 3.07 -15.05
C PRO A 36 16.59 1.71 -15.32
N ARG A 37 16.55 0.77 -14.37
CA ARG A 37 17.09 -0.59 -14.53
C ARG A 37 16.29 -1.40 -15.55
N VAL A 38 14.96 -1.33 -15.48
CA VAL A 38 14.05 -2.05 -16.39
C VAL A 38 14.02 -1.39 -17.76
N LYS A 39 14.08 -0.05 -17.84
CA LYS A 39 14.18 0.68 -19.13
C LYS A 39 15.41 0.28 -19.94
N ARG A 40 16.46 -0.23 -19.30
CA ARG A 40 17.65 -0.79 -19.97
C ARG A 40 17.39 -2.15 -20.63
N PHE A 41 16.38 -2.90 -20.17
CA PHE A 41 16.10 -4.27 -20.62
C PHE A 41 14.78 -4.39 -21.40
N SER A 42 13.79 -3.55 -21.12
CA SER A 42 12.49 -3.52 -21.79
C SER A 42 11.97 -2.08 -21.93
N PRO A 43 11.40 -1.71 -23.08
CA PRO A 43 10.76 -0.41 -23.27
C PRO A 43 9.44 -0.24 -22.51
N ILE A 44 8.92 -1.31 -21.91
CA ILE A 44 7.63 -1.30 -21.20
C ILE A 44 7.87 -0.95 -19.72
N PRO A 45 7.16 0.06 -19.16
CA PRO A 45 7.29 0.41 -17.75
C PRO A 45 6.80 -0.75 -16.87
N PRO A 46 7.54 -1.08 -15.79
CA PRO A 46 7.15 -2.14 -14.88
C PRO A 46 5.89 -1.76 -14.08
N PRO A 47 4.93 -2.68 -13.88
CA PRO A 47 3.73 -2.44 -13.08
C PRO A 47 4.05 -2.52 -11.58
N LEU A 48 4.80 -1.55 -11.06
CA LEU A 48 5.25 -1.50 -9.66
C LEU A 48 4.09 -1.47 -8.66
N GLU A 49 3.00 -0.79 -9.01
CA GLU A 49 1.79 -0.70 -8.19
C GLU A 49 1.18 -2.08 -7.96
N LEU A 50 1.13 -2.92 -9.00
CA LEU A 50 0.62 -4.29 -8.90
C LEU A 50 1.50 -5.14 -7.98
N ILE A 51 2.82 -5.01 -8.10
CA ILE A 51 3.78 -5.72 -7.23
C ILE A 51 3.58 -5.32 -5.77
N LEU A 52 3.42 -4.01 -5.50
CA LEU A 52 3.14 -3.52 -4.16
C LEU A 52 1.83 -4.10 -3.61
N VAL A 53 0.76 -4.13 -4.40
CA VAL A 53 -0.53 -4.69 -3.97
C VAL A 53 -0.40 -6.17 -3.62
N ILE A 54 0.30 -6.96 -4.44
CA ILE A 54 0.52 -8.39 -4.17
C ILE A 54 1.27 -8.58 -2.84
N ILE A 55 2.35 -7.83 -2.63
CA ILE A 55 3.13 -7.87 -1.39
C ILE A 55 2.26 -7.44 -0.21
N GLY A 56 1.45 -6.39 -0.36
CA GLY A 56 0.53 -5.91 0.68
C GLY A 56 -0.50 -6.94 1.08
N VAL A 57 -1.07 -7.68 0.13
CA VAL A 57 -2.01 -8.79 0.42
C VAL A 57 -1.30 -9.92 1.16
N ILE A 58 -0.11 -10.32 0.72
CA ILE A 58 0.68 -11.36 1.41
C ILE A 58 1.00 -10.94 2.85
N LEU A 59 1.44 -9.70 3.06
CA LEU A 59 1.70 -9.17 4.39
C LEU A 59 0.42 -9.08 5.24
N SER A 60 -0.71 -8.71 4.62
CA SER A 60 -1.99 -8.63 5.31
C SER A 60 -2.45 -9.98 5.84
N VAL A 61 -2.23 -11.05 5.07
CA VAL A 61 -2.58 -12.43 5.47
C VAL A 61 -1.58 -12.99 6.48
N THR A 62 -0.29 -12.73 6.30
CA THR A 62 0.76 -13.28 7.20
C THR A 62 0.82 -12.60 8.57
N LEU A 63 0.52 -11.30 8.64
CA LEU A 63 0.56 -10.53 9.89
C LEU A 63 -0.81 -10.43 10.57
N ASP A 64 -1.85 -10.97 9.94
CA ASP A 64 -3.25 -10.86 10.36
C ASP A 64 -3.63 -9.42 10.74
N LEU A 65 -3.43 -8.51 9.77
CA LEU A 65 -3.59 -7.06 9.97
C LEU A 65 -5.03 -6.68 10.35
N HIS A 66 -5.99 -7.51 9.96
CA HIS A 66 -7.40 -7.28 10.27
C HIS A 66 -7.70 -7.57 11.74
N GLU A 67 -7.35 -8.74 12.25
CA GLU A 67 -7.74 -9.15 13.60
C GLU A 67 -6.86 -8.49 14.67
N ARG A 68 -5.55 -8.36 14.42
CA ARG A 68 -4.61 -7.85 15.43
C ARG A 68 -4.58 -6.33 15.51
N TYR A 69 -4.78 -5.66 14.39
CA TYR A 69 -4.63 -4.21 14.30
C TYR A 69 -5.92 -3.50 13.88
N HIS A 70 -7.04 -4.20 13.69
CA HIS A 70 -8.33 -3.59 13.31
C HIS A 70 -8.21 -2.72 12.05
N ILE A 71 -7.33 -3.11 11.13
CA ILE A 71 -7.12 -2.39 9.88
C ILE A 71 -8.22 -2.82 8.92
N ALA A 72 -8.82 -1.84 8.24
CA ALA A 72 -9.80 -2.10 7.19
C ALA A 72 -9.12 -2.81 6.02
N ILE A 73 -9.52 -4.06 5.76
CA ILE A 73 -9.05 -4.83 4.61
C ILE A 73 -10.12 -4.86 3.52
N VAL A 74 -9.68 -5.10 2.29
CA VAL A 74 -10.59 -5.41 1.18
C VAL A 74 -11.12 -6.83 1.42
N ASN A 75 -12.40 -6.93 1.79
CA ASN A 75 -13.08 -8.20 2.03
C ASN A 75 -13.55 -8.81 0.69
N ASN A 76 -14.79 -9.27 0.61
CA ASN A 76 -15.29 -9.94 -0.58
C ASN A 76 -15.56 -8.93 -1.72
N ILE A 77 -14.86 -9.10 -2.83
CA ILE A 77 -15.11 -8.35 -4.06
C ILE A 77 -16.12 -9.17 -4.89
N PRO A 78 -17.35 -8.69 -5.11
CA PRO A 78 -18.33 -9.41 -5.92
C PRO A 78 -17.78 -9.59 -7.34
N ARG A 79 -17.79 -10.83 -7.82
CA ARG A 79 -17.37 -11.16 -9.19
C ARG A 79 -18.63 -11.21 -10.04
N GLY A 80 -18.83 -10.20 -10.89
CA GLY A 80 -19.97 -10.06 -11.79
C GLY A 80 -19.69 -9.01 -12.85
#